data_AF-A0A7W4CC45-F1
#
_entry.id   AF-A0A7W4CC45-F1
#
_cell.length_a   1.000
_cell.length_b   1.000
_cell.length_c   1.000
_cell.angle_alpha   90.00
_cell.angle_beta   90.00
_cell.angle_gamma   90.00
#
_symmetry.space_group_name_H-M   'P 1'
#
loop_
_entity.id
_entity.type
_entity.pdbx_description
1 polymer ?
#
loop_
_entity_poly.entity_id
_entity_poly.type
_entity_poly.pdbx_seq_one_letter_code
_entity_poly.pdbx_strand_id
1 'polypeptide(L)' 'MEEVTVAYFRALSAFFRYMFQSLVIEFIGYGSGWIVCKVFTLGRFPSLIPTEKERTRISYIGAISLALFLIAIGVFNSF' A
#
# COMPACT_ATOMS: atom_id res chain seq x y z
N MET A 1 -16.14 35.26 8.26
CA MET A 1 -15.83 34.96 6.84
C MET A 1 -14.46 34.28 6.72
N GLU A 2 -13.41 34.86 7.29
CA GLU A 2 -12.04 34.31 7.23
C GLU A 2 -11.88 32.94 7.91
N GLU A 3 -12.49 32.71 9.08
CA GLU A 3 -12.44 31.43 9.78
C GLU A 3 -13.06 30.27 9.00
N VAL A 4 -14.17 30.53 8.29
CA VAL A 4 -14.85 29.53 7.45
C VAL A 4 -13.96 29.15 6.25
N THR A 5 -13.32 30.15 5.63
CA THR A 5 -12.36 29.94 4.55
C THR A 5 -11.16 29.12 5.03
N VAL A 6 -10.59 29.43 6.20
CA VAL A 6 -9.47 28.68 6.78
C VAL A 6 -9.87 27.24 7.11
N ALA A 7 -11.06 27.03 7.68
CA ALA A 7 -11.58 25.69 7.96
C ALA A 7 -11.73 24.87 6.66
N TYR A 8 -12.22 25.50 5.59
CA TYR A 8 -12.34 24.86 4.28
C TYR A 8 -10.98 24.45 3.70
N PHE A 9 -9.97 25.33 3.73
CA PHE A 9 -8.62 25.00 3.27
C PHE A 9 -7.97 23.88 4.10
N ARG A 10 -8.22 23.83 5.41
CA ARG A 10 -7.77 22.71 6.26
C ARG A 10 -8.44 21.40 5.88
N ALA A 11 -9.75 21.40 5.65
CA ALA A 11 -10.47 20.22 5.20
C ALA A 11 -9.97 19.74 3.83
N LEU A 12 -9.78 20.67 2.89
CA LEU A 12 -9.30 20.38 1.54
C LEU A 12 -7.86 19.82 1.56
N SER A 13 -6.97 20.41 2.35
CA SER A 13 -5.59 19.90 2.50
C SER A 13 -5.55 18.53 3.16
N ALA A 14 -6.39 18.28 4.18
CA ALA A 14 -6.52 16.96 4.78
C ALA A 14 -7.02 15.92 3.78
N PHE A 15 -8.00 16.29 2.93
CA PHE A 15 -8.49 15.43 1.85
C PHE A 15 -7.40 15.08 0.84
N PHE A 16 -6.64 16.05 0.35
CA PHE A 16 -5.52 15.79 -0.57
C PHE A 16 -4.45 14.91 0.07
N ARG A 17 -4.12 15.15 1.35
CA ARG A 17 -3.17 14.32 2.09
C ARG A 17 -3.66 12.88 2.19
N TYR A 18 -4.94 12.67 2.50
CA TYR A 18 -5.54 11.34 2.57
C TYR A 18 -5.49 10.64 1.21
N MET A 19 -5.89 11.33 0.13
CA MET A 19 -5.81 10.80 -1.24
C MET A 19 -4.40 10.38 -1.62
N PHE A 20 -3.41 11.23 -1.33
CA PHE A 20 -2.01 10.94 -1.62
C PHE A 20 -1.51 9.74 -0.79
N GLN A 21 -1.83 9.70 0.50
CA GLN A 21 -1.46 8.58 1.37
C GLN A 21 -2.09 7.27 0.89
N SER A 22 -3.36 7.28 0.49
CA SER A 22 -4.04 6.10 -0.04
C SER A 22 -3.37 5.58 -1.32
N LEU A 23 -3.03 6.49 -2.25
CA LEU A 23 -2.32 6.12 -3.48
C LEU A 23 -0.94 5.52 -3.19
N VAL A 24 -0.19 6.11 -2.26
CA VAL A 24 1.13 5.60 -1.86
C VAL A 24 1.01 4.22 -1.21
N ILE A 25 0.04 4.03 -0.31
CA ILE A 25 -0.20 2.73 0.35
C ILE A 25 -0.58 1.66 -0.69
N GLU A 26 -1.49 1.98 -1.61
CA GLU A 26 -1.89 1.06 -2.67
C GLU A 26 -0.72 0.70 -3.56
N PHE A 27 0.11 1.68 -3.95
CA PHE A 27 1.28 1.46 -4.79
C PHE A 27 2.33 0.58 -4.10
N ILE A 28 2.64 0.85 -2.82
CA ILE A 28 3.60 0.07 -2.05
C ILE A 28 3.05 -1.35 -1.79
N GLY A 29 1.78 -1.47 -1.41
CA GLY A 29 1.12 -2.77 -1.19
C GLY A 29 1.10 -3.61 -2.46
N TYR A 30 0.64 -3.05 -3.56
CA TYR A 30 0.63 -3.75 -4.84
C TYR A 30 2.05 -4.10 -5.33
N GLY A 31 2.99 -3.15 -5.27
CA GLY A 31 4.37 -3.34 -5.71
C GLY A 31 5.12 -4.39 -4.89
N SER A 32 4.99 -4.35 -3.55
CA SER A 32 5.57 -5.38 -2.67
C SER A 32 4.97 -6.76 -2.95
N GLY A 33 3.64 -6.84 -3.08
CA GLY A 33 2.95 -8.07 -3.43
C GLY A 33 3.42 -8.65 -4.76
N TRP A 34 3.66 -7.79 -5.75
CA TRP A 34 4.15 -8.19 -7.07
C TRP A 34 5.53 -8.83 -6.98
N ILE A 35 6.45 -8.18 -6.25
CA ILE A 35 7.82 -8.68 -6.05
C ILE A 35 7.78 -10.01 -5.31
N VAL A 36 7.04 -10.10 -4.20
CA VAL A 36 6.88 -11.33 -3.41
C VAL A 36 6.35 -12.45 -4.30
N CYS A 37 5.27 -12.20 -5.05
CA CYS A 37 4.71 -13.17 -5.98
C CYS A 37 5.74 -13.65 -7.03
N LYS A 38 6.48 -12.73 -7.66
CA LYS A 38 7.51 -13.10 -8.65
C LYS A 38 8.62 -13.93 -8.04
N VAL A 39 9.07 -13.60 -6.84
CA VAL A 39 10.14 -14.32 -6.15
C VAL A 39 9.68 -15.75 -5.79
N PHE A 40 8.53 -15.89 -5.14
CA PHE A 40 8.04 -17.20 -4.68
C PHE A 40 7.56 -18.11 -5.82
N THR A 41 7.13 -17.56 -6.94
CA THR A 41 6.67 -18.33 -8.11
C THR A 41 7.71 -18.49 -9.20
N LEU A 42 8.97 -18.11 -8.94
CA LEU A 42 10.07 -18.15 -9.90
C LEU A 42 9.71 -17.45 -11.22
N GLY A 43 9.06 -16.29 -11.11
CA GLY A 43 8.66 -15.44 -12.24
C GLY A 43 7.33 -15.81 -12.90
N ARG A 44 6.68 -16.92 -12.53
CA ARG A 44 5.45 -17.40 -13.19
C ARG A 44 4.21 -16.57 -12.89
N PHE A 45 4.12 -16.00 -11.70
CA PHE A 45 3.01 -15.15 -11.26
C PHE A 45 3.55 -13.83 -10.69
N PRO A 46 2.88 -12.69 -10.92
CA PRO A 46 1.69 -12.51 -11.77
C PRO A 46 2.01 -12.46 -13.27
N SER A 47 0.96 -12.60 -14.07
CA SER A 47 0.97 -12.45 -15.52
C SER A 47 1.44 -11.04 -15.92
N LEU A 48 1.93 -10.89 -17.16
CA LEU A 48 2.43 -9.59 -17.64
C LEU A 48 1.33 -8.51 -17.64
N ILE A 49 0.09 -8.93 -17.87
CA ILE A 49 -1.11 -8.09 -17.83
C ILE A 49 -2.08 -8.76 -16.83
N PRO A 50 -2.03 -8.37 -15.56
CA PRO A 50 -2.85 -8.97 -14.51
C PRO A 50 -4.33 -8.59 -14.69
N THR A 51 -5.21 -9.56 -14.46
CA THR A 51 -6.65 -9.29 -14.33
C THR A 51 -6.94 -8.52 -13.03
N GLU A 52 -8.07 -7.81 -12.93
CA GLU A 52 -8.48 -7.13 -11.69
C GLU A 52 -8.52 -8.06 -10.46
N LYS A 53 -8.90 -9.32 -10.68
CA LYS A 53 -8.91 -10.34 -9.63
C LYS A 53 -7.49 -10.71 -9.18
N GLU A 54 -6.54 -10.82 -10.10
CA GLU A 54 -5.13 -11.03 -9.77
C GLU A 54 -4.55 -9.79 -9.07
N ARG A 55 -4.87 -8.60 -9.57
CA ARG A 55 -4.43 -7.32 -8.99
C ARG A 55 -4.81 -7.21 -7.52
N THR A 56 -6.06 -7.54 -7.21
CA THR A 56 -6.58 -7.60 -5.84
C THR A 56 -5.79 -8.59 -4.97
N ARG A 57 -5.55 -9.81 -5.46
CA ARG A 57 -4.79 -10.83 -4.73
C ARG A 57 -3.34 -10.41 -4.47
N ILE A 58 -2.68 -9.85 -5.48
CA ILE A 58 -1.31 -9.35 -5.38
C ILE A 58 -1.25 -8.27 -4.29
N SER A 59 -2.19 -7.33 -4.29
CA SER A 59 -2.26 -6.26 -3.28
C SER A 59 -2.43 -6.82 -1.85
N TYR A 60 -3.30 -7.82 -1.65
CA TYR A 60 -3.43 -8.50 -0.36
C TYR A 60 -2.16 -9.21 0.09
N ILE A 61 -1.49 -9.93 -0.83
CA ILE A 61 -0.21 -10.60 -0.55
C ILE A 61 0.83 -9.57 -0.13
N GLY A 62 0.88 -8.43 -0.81
CA GLY A 62 1.77 -7.33 -0.46
C GLY A 62 1.49 -6.75 0.92
N ALA A 63 0.23 -6.46 1.23
CA ALA A 63 -0.18 -5.96 2.54
C ALA A 63 0.21 -6.92 3.67
N ILE A 64 -0.04 -8.23 3.49
CA ILE A 64 0.35 -9.27 4.46
C ILE A 64 1.87 -9.34 4.59
N SER A 65 2.60 -9.29 3.47
CA SER A 65 4.07 -9.35 3.49
C SER A 65 4.70 -8.17 4.23
N LEU A 66 4.15 -6.96 4.04
CA LEU A 66 4.58 -5.76 4.76
C LEU A 66 4.27 -5.86 6.25
N ALA A 67 3.07 -6.35 6.61
CA ALA A 67 2.69 -6.55 8.00
C ALA A 67 3.63 -7.56 8.69
N LEU A 68 3.91 -8.71 8.05
CA LEU A 68 4.84 -9.71 8.57
C LEU A 68 6.27 -9.15 8.71
N PHE A 69 6.71 -8.34 7.74
CA PHE A 69 8.03 -7.70 7.79
C PHE A 69 8.14 -6.71 8.95
N LEU A 70 7.13 -5.87 9.17
CA LEU A 70 7.07 -4.94 10.29
C LEU A 70 7.04 -5.67 11.64
N ILE A 71 6.26 -6.76 11.73
CA ILE A 71 6.24 -7.62 12.92
C ILE A 71 7.63 -8.20 13.17
N ALA A 72 8.29 -8.73 12.14
CA ALA A 72 9.64 -9.28 12.28
C ALA A 72 10.62 -8.22 12.81
N ILE A 73 10.62 -6.99 12.25
CA ILE A 73 11.44 -5.88 12.76
C ILE A 73 11.13 -5.59 14.23
N GLY A 74 9.84 -5.54 14.60
CA GLY A 74 9.43 -5.31 15.99
C GLY A 74 9.91 -6.41 16.94
N VAL A 75 9.89 -7.66 16.50
CA VAL A 75 10.40 -8.81 17.28
C VAL A 75 11.93 -8.73 17.41
N PHE A 76 12.66 -8.44 16.34
CA PHE A 76 14.12 -8.34 16.39
C PHE A 76 14.63 -7.13 17.18
N ASN A 77 13.91 -6.01 17.17
CA ASN A 77 14.28 -4.81 17.94
C ASN A 77 13.86 -4.88 19.42
N SER A 78 13.05 -5.85 19.82
CA SER A 78 12.65 -6.06 21.22
C SER A 78 13.49 -7.10 21.95
N PHE A 79 14.44 -7.74 21.25
CA PHE A 79 15.50 -8.60 21.78
C PHE A 79 16.75 -7.80 22.10
#